data_AF-A0A2H0N4N6-F1
#
_entry.id   AF-A0A2H0N4N6-F1
#
_cell.length_a   1.000
_cell.length_b   1.000
_cell.length_c   1.000
_cell.angle_alpha   90.00
_cell.angle_beta   90.00
_cell.angle_gamma   90.00
#
_symmetry.space_group_name_H-M   'P 1'
#
loop_
_entity.id
_entity.type
_entity.pdbx_description
1 polymer ?
#
loop_
_entity_poly.entity_id
_entity_poly.type
_entity_poly.pdbx_seq_one_letter_code
_entity_poly.pdbx_strand_id
1 'polypeptide(L)'
;MEQTIEGLIKKIESYRKEADLDMIRLAYDFAKAAHEGQFRKSGEPYIIHPLATAHILADMRIDPIIITAALLHDVPEDTDVTIEEVEENFGSEIAGLVRGITKLGKLKYRGVERYLENLRKMFVAMAEDVRVMIIKFADRIHNLQTLHALPAEKRYRIALESLEIYAPIAHRLGMGEMKGELEDLSFRYIYPKEFQRIKKMRDEKLKEKERYFEQMCEKAAAELKKANIPVLSIQGRNKRLYSFYQKLLRKDNQSTSIYDLVAIRIIVPTLADCYAALGILHKVWKPLKGRIKDYISQAKPNGYQSLHTTVFGDGGEILEFQIRTQEMHEEAEFGVAAHWHYDERGRHMPKQEIKWAQELAEIQKDILTKLADLDEIKVDFLQSRIFVFTPQGDVIDLPEGSSPVDFAYHIHTEIGDKCSGAMVNEKYVSLNTELQNGDVVEIIMDKNRKAPNQEWLDFVKTHTAKSHIKAAKNKSLTDWIKSVLPKK
;
A
#
# COMPACT_ATOMS: atom_id res chain seq x y z
N MET A 1 4.55 1.50 28.47
CA MET A 1 5.65 0.61 28.90
C MET A 1 6.88 1.09 28.18
N GLU A 2 7.93 1.38 28.91
CA GLU A 2 9.24 1.70 28.33
C GLU A 2 9.69 0.51 27.49
N GLN A 3 10.05 0.75 26.23
CA GLN A 3 10.52 -0.31 25.34
C GLN A 3 11.93 -0.71 25.76
N THR A 4 12.13 -1.99 26.07
CA THR A 4 13.44 -2.55 26.45
C THR A 4 13.91 -3.59 25.44
N ILE A 5 15.21 -3.87 25.44
CA ILE A 5 15.80 -4.91 24.59
C ILE A 5 15.29 -6.30 24.99
N GLU A 6 15.12 -6.58 26.28
CA GLU A 6 14.54 -7.84 26.76
C GLU A 6 13.09 -7.99 26.32
N GLY A 7 12.34 -6.87 26.29
CA GLY A 7 10.98 -6.85 25.76
C GLY A 7 10.96 -7.16 24.25
N LEU A 8 11.92 -6.64 23.48
CA LEU A 8 12.05 -6.92 22.05
C LEU A 8 12.33 -8.40 21.82
N ILE A 9 13.31 -8.95 22.53
CA ILE A 9 13.72 -10.35 22.41
C ILE A 9 12.56 -11.30 22.73
N LYS A 10 11.84 -11.06 23.84
CA LYS A 10 10.67 -11.87 24.21
C LYS A 10 9.57 -11.84 23.15
N LYS A 11 9.36 -10.70 22.48
CA LYS A 11 8.41 -10.61 21.36
C LYS A 11 8.87 -11.46 20.19
N ILE A 12 10.14 -11.38 19.81
CA ILE A 12 10.70 -12.13 18.69
C ILE A 12 10.64 -13.64 18.95
N GLU A 13 11.04 -14.07 20.15
CA GLU A 13 10.94 -15.48 20.58
C GLU A 13 9.51 -16.04 20.47
N SER A 14 8.48 -15.19 20.63
CA SER A 14 7.08 -15.62 20.59
C SER A 14 6.62 -16.06 19.20
N TYR A 15 7.26 -15.58 18.13
CA TYR A 15 6.91 -15.95 16.75
C TYR A 15 8.06 -16.58 15.97
N ARG A 16 9.31 -16.49 16.44
CA ARG A 16 10.47 -17.12 15.83
C ARG A 16 11.47 -17.60 16.87
N LYS A 17 11.30 -18.86 17.30
CA LYS A 17 12.12 -19.50 18.34
C LYS A 17 13.57 -19.76 17.93
N GLU A 18 13.81 -19.91 16.63
CA GLU A 18 15.14 -20.20 16.07
C GLU A 18 15.90 -18.92 15.67
N ALA A 19 15.36 -17.74 16.01
CA ALA A 19 16.01 -16.48 15.73
C ALA A 19 17.35 -16.37 16.46
N ASP A 20 18.35 -15.77 15.81
CA ASP A 20 19.63 -15.43 16.44
C ASP A 20 19.44 -14.20 17.35
N LEU A 21 19.09 -14.45 18.60
CA LEU A 21 18.83 -13.41 19.59
C LEU A 21 20.12 -12.71 20.04
N ASP A 22 21.26 -13.38 19.93
CA ASP A 22 22.56 -12.82 20.29
C ASP A 22 22.98 -11.76 19.25
N MET A 23 22.71 -11.99 17.97
CA MET A 23 22.88 -10.99 16.91
C MET A 23 22.07 -9.70 17.16
N ILE A 24 20.84 -9.84 17.65
CA ILE A 24 19.96 -8.71 17.96
C ILE A 24 20.49 -7.92 19.16
N ARG A 25 20.97 -8.62 20.21
CA ARG A 25 21.62 -7.99 21.37
C ARG A 25 22.88 -7.24 20.95
N LEU A 26 23.72 -7.88 20.13
CA LEU A 26 24.94 -7.28 19.59
C LEU A 26 24.62 -6.00 18.82
N ALA A 27 23.62 -6.01 17.95
CA ALA A 27 23.20 -4.82 17.20
C ALA A 27 22.68 -3.70 18.09
N TYR A 28 21.93 -4.04 19.14
CA TYR A 28 21.47 -3.05 20.12
C TYR A 28 22.64 -2.41 20.87
N ASP A 29 23.57 -3.22 21.39
CA ASP A 29 24.73 -2.73 22.15
C ASP A 29 25.67 -1.90 21.26
N PHE A 30 25.86 -2.33 20.02
CA PHE A 30 26.63 -1.61 19.01
C PHE A 30 26.01 -0.24 18.69
N ALA A 31 24.71 -0.19 18.40
CA ALA A 31 24.00 1.07 18.15
C ALA A 31 24.00 1.98 19.38
N LYS A 32 23.85 1.41 20.58
CA LYS A 32 23.87 2.15 21.85
C LYS A 32 25.22 2.80 22.09
N ALA A 33 26.32 2.07 21.83
CA ALA A 33 27.67 2.60 21.95
C ALA A 33 27.95 3.68 20.90
N ALA A 34 27.55 3.46 19.65
CA ALA A 34 27.75 4.42 18.56
C ALA A 34 27.04 5.76 18.82
N HIS A 35 25.83 5.72 19.40
CA HIS A 35 25.03 6.89 19.74
C HIS A 35 25.24 7.40 21.18
N GLU A 36 26.33 7.00 21.85
CA GLU A 36 26.60 7.44 23.22
C GLU A 36 26.73 8.98 23.29
N GLY A 37 26.04 9.60 24.26
CA GLY A 37 26.00 11.06 24.39
C GLY A 37 25.12 11.80 23.37
N GLN A 38 24.52 11.09 22.41
CA GLN A 38 23.57 11.67 21.45
C GLN A 38 22.14 11.67 22.00
N PHE A 39 21.44 12.79 21.82
CA PHE A 39 20.06 12.98 22.28
C PHE A 39 19.15 13.44 21.14
N ARG A 40 17.89 12.99 21.19
CA ARG A 40 16.83 13.47 20.29
C ARG A 40 16.38 14.87 20.70
N LYS A 41 15.63 15.52 19.81
CA LYS A 41 15.00 16.83 20.10
C LYS A 41 13.95 16.78 21.21
N SER A 42 13.43 15.60 21.53
CA SER A 42 12.58 15.37 22.71
C SER A 42 13.36 15.42 24.03
N GLY A 43 14.69 15.32 23.99
CA GLY A 43 15.56 15.19 25.17
C GLY A 43 15.88 13.75 25.56
N GLU A 44 15.32 12.76 24.88
CA GLU A 44 15.55 11.34 25.12
C GLU A 44 16.87 10.85 24.48
N PRO A 45 17.56 9.86 25.09
CA PRO A 45 18.69 9.19 24.45
C PRO A 45 18.38 8.69 23.04
N TYR A 46 19.31 8.85 22.09
CA TYR A 46 19.05 8.54 20.68
C TYR A 46 18.68 7.07 20.44
N ILE A 47 19.29 6.14 21.18
CA ILE A 47 19.05 4.68 21.09
C ILE A 47 17.58 4.26 21.27
N ILE A 48 16.75 5.10 21.92
CA ILE A 48 15.32 4.84 22.04
C ILE A 48 14.65 4.81 20.67
N HIS A 49 15.13 5.59 19.70
CA HIS A 49 14.55 5.61 18.36
C HIS A 49 14.77 4.30 17.58
N PRO A 50 16.00 3.81 17.39
CA PRO A 50 16.22 2.51 16.75
C PRO A 50 15.52 1.36 17.48
N LEU A 51 15.53 1.37 18.82
CA LEU A 51 14.84 0.35 19.61
C LEU A 51 13.32 0.39 19.38
N ALA A 52 12.70 1.57 19.35
CA ALA A 52 11.28 1.72 19.07
C ALA A 52 10.90 1.25 17.66
N THR A 53 11.73 1.60 16.67
CA THR A 53 11.58 1.14 15.29
C THR A 53 11.63 -0.40 15.22
N ALA A 54 12.58 -1.03 15.91
CA ALA A 54 12.68 -2.49 16.02
C ALA A 54 11.45 -3.13 16.69
N HIS A 55 10.90 -2.49 17.75
CA HIS A 55 9.67 -2.95 18.39
C HIS A 55 8.45 -2.88 17.48
N ILE A 56 8.31 -1.83 16.67
CA ILE A 56 7.22 -1.71 15.67
C ILE A 56 7.30 -2.88 14.68
N LEU A 57 8.49 -3.22 14.21
CA LEU A 57 8.70 -4.36 13.31
C LEU A 57 8.40 -5.71 14.00
N ALA A 58 8.80 -5.87 15.26
CA ALA A 58 8.50 -7.08 16.04
C ALA A 58 7.00 -7.24 16.32
N ASP A 59 6.26 -6.15 16.55
CA ASP A 59 4.80 -6.18 16.70
C ASP A 59 4.10 -6.66 15.42
N MET A 60 4.73 -6.41 14.26
CA MET A 60 4.32 -6.89 12.96
C MET A 60 4.90 -8.27 12.59
N ARG A 61 5.57 -8.95 13.54
CA ARG A 61 6.20 -10.28 13.36
C ARG A 61 7.20 -10.37 12.20
N ILE A 62 7.87 -9.26 11.93
CA ILE A 62 8.84 -9.14 10.83
C ILE A 62 10.09 -9.97 11.14
N ASP A 63 10.77 -10.37 10.07
CA ASP A 63 12.01 -11.15 10.12
C ASP A 63 13.10 -10.50 11.00
N PRO A 64 13.75 -11.26 11.91
CA PRO A 64 14.86 -10.81 12.73
C PRO A 64 15.98 -10.08 12.00
N ILE A 65 16.34 -10.45 10.76
CA ILE A 65 17.40 -9.78 9.98
C ILE A 65 17.01 -8.32 9.72
N ILE A 66 15.75 -8.08 9.38
CA ILE A 66 15.21 -6.74 9.15
C ILE A 66 15.15 -5.96 10.47
N ILE A 67 14.82 -6.62 11.58
CA ILE A 67 14.82 -6.01 12.92
C ILE A 67 16.24 -5.61 13.35
N THR A 68 17.23 -6.47 13.11
CA THR A 68 18.64 -6.18 13.39
C THR A 68 19.12 -4.99 12.56
N ALA A 69 18.82 -4.96 11.26
CA ALA A 69 19.13 -3.81 10.42
C ALA A 69 18.41 -2.52 10.89
N ALA A 70 17.20 -2.63 11.43
CA ALA A 70 16.47 -1.48 11.99
C ALA A 70 17.10 -0.93 13.27
N LEU A 71 17.77 -1.75 14.09
CA LEU A 71 18.54 -1.27 15.24
C LEU A 71 19.77 -0.44 14.79
N LEU A 72 20.30 -0.72 13.60
CA LEU A 72 21.51 -0.12 13.06
C LEU A 72 21.26 1.00 12.05
N HIS A 73 20.01 1.28 11.68
CA HIS A 73 19.69 2.01 10.45
C HIS A 73 20.24 3.45 10.38
N ASP A 74 20.36 4.14 11.51
CA ASP A 74 20.86 5.51 11.60
C ASP A 74 22.35 5.57 12.00
N VAL A 75 22.95 4.44 12.40
CA VAL A 75 24.32 4.41 12.95
C VAL A 75 25.32 5.01 11.94
N PRO A 76 25.34 4.61 10.66
CA PRO A 76 26.31 5.15 9.70
C PRO A 76 25.94 6.54 9.16
N GLU A 77 24.74 7.05 9.45
CA GLU A 77 24.33 8.40 9.03
C GLU A 77 24.69 9.46 10.09
N ASP A 78 24.56 9.11 11.36
CA ASP A 78 24.66 10.04 12.49
C ASP A 78 25.92 9.88 13.35
N THR A 79 26.74 8.85 13.11
CA THR A 79 27.96 8.55 13.87
C THR A 79 29.17 8.39 12.96
N ASP A 80 30.37 8.23 13.54
CA ASP A 80 31.60 7.99 12.77
C ASP A 80 31.72 6.54 12.26
N VAL A 81 30.79 5.66 12.64
CA VAL A 81 30.77 4.27 12.21
C VAL A 81 30.48 4.17 10.72
N THR A 82 31.27 3.36 10.02
CA THR A 82 31.17 3.15 8.57
C THR A 82 30.26 1.96 8.23
N ILE A 83 29.79 1.89 6.98
CA ILE A 83 29.03 0.73 6.52
C ILE A 83 29.91 -0.52 6.48
N GLU A 84 31.20 -0.35 6.22
CA GLU A 84 32.19 -1.41 6.19
C GLU A 84 32.36 -2.04 7.58
N GLU A 85 32.38 -1.24 8.65
CA GLU A 85 32.37 -1.77 10.03
C GLU A 85 31.06 -2.51 10.35
N VAL A 86 29.92 -2.04 9.85
CA VAL A 86 28.65 -2.77 9.98
C VAL A 86 28.73 -4.13 9.26
N GLU A 87 29.33 -4.18 8.08
CA GLU A 87 29.50 -5.41 7.31
C GLU A 87 30.44 -6.41 7.99
N GLU A 88 31.52 -5.94 8.61
CA GLU A 88 32.44 -6.79 9.37
C GLU A 88 31.79 -7.43 10.60
N ASN A 89 30.88 -6.72 11.28
CA ASN A 89 30.24 -7.21 12.51
C ASN A 89 28.94 -8.01 12.26
N PHE A 90 28.18 -7.66 11.22
CA PHE A 90 26.82 -8.19 11.00
C PHE A 90 26.63 -8.89 9.64
N GLY A 91 27.66 -8.90 8.79
CA GLY A 91 27.62 -9.53 7.48
C GLY A 91 27.01 -8.65 6.38
N SER A 92 27.19 -9.10 5.14
CA SER A 92 26.84 -8.34 3.93
C SER A 92 25.34 -8.11 3.76
N GLU A 93 24.50 -9.01 4.26
CA GLU A 93 23.05 -8.88 4.16
C GLU A 93 22.51 -7.72 5.01
N ILE A 94 22.86 -7.67 6.30
CA ILE A 94 22.44 -6.58 7.20
C ILE A 94 23.06 -5.26 6.74
N ALA A 95 24.36 -5.27 6.38
CA ALA A 95 25.02 -4.07 5.85
C ALA A 95 24.39 -3.57 4.55
N GLY A 96 23.95 -4.47 3.67
CA GLY A 96 23.20 -4.13 2.45
C GLY A 96 21.90 -3.37 2.76
N LEU A 97 21.13 -3.83 3.74
CA LEU A 97 19.91 -3.15 4.21
C LEU A 97 20.20 -1.77 4.79
N VAL A 98 21.17 -1.67 5.71
CA VAL A 98 21.57 -0.40 6.34
C VAL A 98 22.05 0.59 5.28
N ARG A 99 22.90 0.14 4.33
CA ARG A 99 23.38 0.95 3.19
C ARG A 99 22.21 1.46 2.34
N GLY A 100 21.21 0.63 2.09
CA GLY A 100 19.99 1.01 1.37
C GLY A 100 19.23 2.14 2.07
N ILE A 101 19.12 2.09 3.41
CA ILE A 101 18.42 3.10 4.21
C ILE A 101 19.18 4.43 4.21
N THR A 102 20.49 4.42 4.43
CA THR A 102 21.32 5.63 4.46
C THR A 102 21.26 6.41 3.13
N LYS A 103 21.07 5.72 1.99
CA LYS A 103 20.86 6.38 0.68
C LYS A 103 19.60 7.26 0.66
N LEU A 104 18.57 6.91 1.45
CA LEU A 104 17.29 7.62 1.52
C LEU A 104 17.37 8.93 2.33
N GLY A 105 18.26 9.05 3.33
CA GLY A 105 18.27 10.16 4.29
C GLY A 105 18.72 11.52 3.74
N LYS A 106 19.74 11.55 2.87
CA LYS A 106 20.38 12.81 2.41
C LYS A 106 19.58 13.54 1.31
N LEU A 107 18.77 14.54 1.64
CA LEU A 107 18.06 15.35 0.63
C LEU A 107 18.69 16.73 0.45
N LYS A 108 19.02 17.10 -0.79
CA LYS A 108 19.68 18.38 -1.10
C LYS A 108 18.70 19.49 -1.49
N TYR A 109 17.52 19.12 -2.00
CA TYR A 109 16.57 20.09 -2.58
C TYR A 109 15.50 20.59 -1.59
N ARG A 110 14.74 21.61 -2.02
CA ARG A 110 13.60 22.21 -1.29
C ARG A 110 12.32 22.12 -2.11
N GLY A 111 11.16 22.19 -1.44
CA GLY A 111 9.85 22.23 -2.10
C GLY A 111 9.54 20.98 -2.94
N VAL A 112 9.04 21.18 -4.15
CA VAL A 112 8.61 20.13 -5.10
C VAL A 112 9.77 19.24 -5.53
N GLU A 113 10.95 19.79 -5.74
CA GLU A 113 12.14 19.04 -6.14
C GLU A 113 12.58 18.04 -5.06
N ARG A 114 12.45 18.41 -3.78
CA ARG A 114 12.72 17.51 -2.65
C ARG A 114 11.76 16.32 -2.66
N TYR A 115 10.49 16.57 -2.92
CA TYR A 115 9.47 15.52 -2.98
C TYR A 115 9.78 14.51 -4.10
N LEU A 116 10.25 15.01 -5.24
CA LEU A 116 10.65 14.19 -6.38
C LEU A 116 11.93 13.39 -6.13
N GLU A 117 12.94 14.03 -5.54
CA GLU A 117 14.18 13.34 -5.13
C GLU A 117 13.88 12.22 -4.13
N ASN A 118 13.01 12.49 -3.16
CA ASN A 118 12.53 11.50 -2.19
C ASN A 118 11.90 10.29 -2.88
N LEU A 119 10.91 10.52 -3.74
CA LEU A 119 10.25 9.46 -4.49
C LEU A 119 11.26 8.63 -5.29
N ARG A 120 12.18 9.29 -6.01
CA ARG A 120 13.23 8.61 -6.78
C ARG A 120 14.08 7.71 -5.90
N LYS A 121 14.57 8.23 -4.78
CA LYS A 121 15.39 7.47 -3.84
C LYS A 121 14.64 6.25 -3.31
N MET A 122 13.36 6.41 -2.97
CA MET A 122 12.50 5.32 -2.53
C MET A 122 12.34 4.25 -3.62
N PHE A 123 12.10 4.62 -4.88
CA PHE A 123 11.99 3.64 -5.97
C PHE A 123 13.28 2.89 -6.23
N VAL A 124 14.43 3.57 -6.24
CA VAL A 124 15.73 2.92 -6.39
C VAL A 124 15.99 1.94 -5.25
N ALA A 125 15.74 2.36 -4.01
CA ALA A 125 15.90 1.49 -2.85
C ALA A 125 14.97 0.27 -2.91
N MET A 126 13.70 0.45 -3.31
CA MET A 126 12.76 -0.66 -3.51
C MET A 126 13.19 -1.64 -4.60
N ALA A 127 13.71 -1.13 -5.71
CA ALA A 127 14.16 -1.95 -6.83
C ALA A 127 15.42 -2.76 -6.48
N GLU A 128 16.30 -2.21 -5.63
CA GLU A 128 17.46 -2.92 -5.08
C GLU A 128 17.02 -3.96 -4.04
N ASP A 129 16.27 -3.54 -3.01
CA ASP A 129 15.76 -4.43 -1.95
C ASP A 129 14.52 -3.82 -1.25
N VAL A 130 13.36 -4.43 -1.44
CA VAL A 130 12.09 -3.98 -0.84
C VAL A 130 12.11 -3.98 0.70
N ARG A 131 12.97 -4.77 1.34
CA ARG A 131 13.10 -4.83 2.81
C ARG A 131 13.56 -3.50 3.41
N VAL A 132 14.32 -2.71 2.64
CA VAL A 132 14.72 -1.35 3.02
C VAL A 132 13.48 -0.48 3.30
N MET A 133 12.39 -0.67 2.54
CA MET A 133 11.17 0.09 2.75
C MET A 133 10.42 -0.30 4.00
N ILE A 134 10.43 -1.59 4.36
CA ILE A 134 9.80 -2.09 5.59
C ILE A 134 10.42 -1.35 6.79
N ILE A 135 11.75 -1.26 6.83
CA ILE A 135 12.47 -0.53 7.88
C ILE A 135 12.13 0.96 7.80
N LYS A 136 12.12 1.55 6.60
CA LYS A 136 11.83 2.98 6.44
C LYS A 136 10.41 3.38 6.86
N PHE A 137 9.43 2.50 6.65
CA PHE A 137 8.06 2.72 7.14
C PHE A 137 8.01 2.67 8.66
N ALA A 138 8.66 1.71 9.30
CA ALA A 138 8.73 1.62 10.76
C ALA A 138 9.43 2.85 11.38
N ASP A 139 10.56 3.27 10.82
CA ASP A 139 11.25 4.52 11.17
C ASP A 139 10.27 5.70 11.05
N ARG A 140 9.58 5.80 9.90
CA ARG A 140 8.63 6.88 9.67
C ARG A 140 7.46 6.87 10.65
N ILE A 141 6.92 5.71 10.98
CA ILE A 141 5.85 5.55 11.98
C ILE A 141 6.34 6.06 13.34
N HIS A 142 7.52 5.64 13.79
CA HIS A 142 8.06 6.11 15.07
C HIS A 142 8.32 7.63 15.07
N ASN A 143 8.80 8.18 13.96
CA ASN A 143 8.95 9.62 13.78
C ASN A 143 7.61 10.37 13.87
N LEU A 144 6.52 9.82 13.33
CA LEU A 144 5.19 10.41 13.46
C LEU A 144 4.63 10.31 14.90
N GLN A 145 4.94 9.24 15.63
CA GLN A 145 4.57 9.06 17.04
C GLN A 145 5.24 10.12 17.93
N THR A 146 6.51 10.45 17.64
CA THR A 146 7.32 11.42 18.41
C THR A 146 7.35 12.83 17.80
N LEU A 147 6.51 13.08 16.78
CA LEU A 147 6.54 14.30 15.97
C LEU A 147 6.24 15.59 16.76
N HIS A 148 5.56 15.48 17.89
CA HIS A 148 5.13 16.60 18.74
C HIS A 148 6.29 17.49 19.23
N ALA A 149 7.50 16.95 19.34
CA ALA A 149 8.71 17.68 19.76
C ALA A 149 9.24 18.67 18.69
N LEU A 150 8.73 18.62 17.46
CA LEU A 150 9.21 19.49 16.36
C LEU A 150 8.38 20.79 16.21
N PRO A 151 8.90 21.82 15.54
CA PRO A 151 8.13 23.00 15.13
C PRO A 151 6.96 22.65 14.22
N ALA A 152 5.85 23.40 14.30
CA ALA A 152 4.60 23.11 13.59
C ALA A 152 4.77 22.90 12.07
N GLU A 153 5.58 23.73 11.42
CA GLU A 153 5.87 23.59 9.97
C GLU A 153 6.55 22.27 9.62
N LYS A 154 7.48 21.81 10.47
CA LYS A 154 8.15 20.52 10.27
C LYS A 154 7.19 19.36 10.52
N ARG A 155 6.32 19.48 11.53
CA ARG A 155 5.28 18.46 11.80
C ARG A 155 4.35 18.30 10.61
N TYR A 156 3.78 19.40 10.12
CA TYR A 156 2.88 19.38 8.98
C TYR A 156 3.55 18.76 7.75
N ARG A 157 4.80 19.17 7.45
CA ARG A 157 5.54 18.66 6.30
C ARG A 157 5.80 17.16 6.37
N ILE A 158 6.30 16.66 7.51
CA ILE A 158 6.60 15.23 7.68
C ILE A 158 5.32 14.41 7.62
N ALA A 159 4.23 14.88 8.25
CA ALA A 159 2.94 14.23 8.19
C ALA A 159 2.38 14.19 6.76
N LEU A 160 2.43 15.31 6.03
CA LEU A 160 1.98 15.41 4.65
C LEU A 160 2.76 14.45 3.74
N GLU A 161 4.09 14.45 3.85
CA GLU A 161 4.95 13.53 3.11
C GLU A 161 4.60 12.07 3.44
N SER A 162 4.38 11.74 4.72
CA SER A 162 3.97 10.41 5.14
C SER A 162 2.62 10.00 4.56
N LEU A 163 1.67 10.92 4.46
CA LEU A 163 0.33 10.66 3.94
C LEU A 163 0.32 10.51 2.41
N GLU A 164 1.06 11.37 1.70
CA GLU A 164 1.03 11.43 0.24
C GLU A 164 2.05 10.48 -0.41
N ILE A 165 3.14 10.13 0.28
CA ILE A 165 4.19 9.28 -0.29
C ILE A 165 4.20 7.91 0.39
N TYR A 166 4.46 7.88 1.69
CA TYR A 166 4.77 6.63 2.39
C TYR A 166 3.56 5.71 2.48
N ALA A 167 2.38 6.23 2.84
CA ALA A 167 1.15 5.44 2.93
C ALA A 167 0.72 4.84 1.57
N PRO A 168 0.72 5.57 0.44
CA PRO A 168 0.44 4.99 -0.87
C PRO A 168 1.43 3.91 -1.29
N ILE A 169 2.73 4.07 -1.00
CA ILE A 169 3.72 3.03 -1.30
C ILE A 169 3.47 1.79 -0.44
N ALA A 170 3.24 1.95 0.87
CA ALA A 170 2.88 0.84 1.75
C ALA A 170 1.62 0.11 1.26
N HIS A 171 0.61 0.83 0.78
CA HIS A 171 -0.60 0.25 0.18
C HIS A 171 -0.31 -0.61 -1.06
N ARG A 172 0.57 -0.13 -1.94
CA ARG A 172 0.99 -0.85 -3.16
C ARG A 172 1.76 -2.12 -2.84
N LEU A 173 2.56 -2.10 -1.79
CA LEU A 173 3.29 -3.26 -1.27
C LEU A 173 2.41 -4.20 -0.43
N GLY A 174 1.09 -4.01 -0.42
CA GLY A 174 0.15 -4.85 0.35
C GLY A 174 0.22 -4.64 1.87
N MET A 175 1.02 -3.69 2.35
CA MET A 175 1.31 -3.49 3.78
C MET A 175 0.19 -2.69 4.46
N GLY A 176 -0.96 -3.34 4.65
CA GLY A 176 -2.19 -2.73 5.17
C GLY A 176 -2.03 -2.10 6.56
N GLU A 177 -1.30 -2.74 7.46
CA GLU A 177 -1.11 -2.25 8.83
C GLU A 177 -0.22 -0.99 8.86
N MET A 178 0.93 -1.03 8.18
CA MET A 178 1.83 0.12 8.07
C MET A 178 1.15 1.31 7.38
N LYS A 179 0.41 1.07 6.30
CA LYS A 179 -0.42 2.09 5.65
C LYS A 179 -1.36 2.75 6.65
N GLY A 180 -2.12 1.95 7.41
CA GLY A 180 -3.10 2.46 8.37
C GLY A 180 -2.49 3.31 9.47
N GLU A 181 -1.34 2.89 10.01
CA GLU A 181 -0.59 3.66 11.01
C GLU A 181 -0.07 4.99 10.44
N LEU A 182 0.55 4.95 9.25
CA LEU A 182 1.03 6.17 8.57
C LEU A 182 -0.12 7.16 8.31
N GLU A 183 -1.27 6.67 7.83
CA GLU A 183 -2.44 7.50 7.56
C GLU A 183 -2.99 8.16 8.82
N ASP A 184 -3.29 7.39 9.87
CA ASP A 184 -3.92 7.90 11.09
C ASP A 184 -2.98 8.82 11.89
N LEU A 185 -1.68 8.49 11.95
CA LEU A 185 -0.67 9.33 12.60
C LEU A 185 -0.40 10.61 11.82
N SER A 186 -0.52 10.61 10.48
CA SER A 186 -0.43 11.84 9.69
C SER A 186 -1.70 12.69 9.81
N PHE A 187 -2.87 12.06 9.82
CA PHE A 187 -4.17 12.74 9.81
C PHE A 187 -4.31 13.75 10.96
N ARG A 188 -3.84 13.40 12.15
CA ARG A 188 -3.90 14.29 13.33
C ARG A 188 -3.10 15.59 13.19
N TYR A 189 -2.08 15.63 12.31
CA TYR A 189 -1.23 16.81 12.13
C TYR A 189 -1.63 17.62 10.89
N ILE A 190 -2.15 16.97 9.85
CA ILE A 190 -2.57 17.65 8.62
C ILE A 190 -3.95 18.29 8.79
N TYR A 191 -4.90 17.55 9.38
CA TYR A 191 -6.28 18.02 9.57
C TYR A 191 -6.74 17.84 11.03
N PRO A 192 -6.15 18.57 12.00
CA PRO A 192 -6.38 18.34 13.43
C PRO A 192 -7.85 18.51 13.85
N LYS A 193 -8.57 19.47 13.27
CA LYS A 193 -10.00 19.70 13.56
C LYS A 193 -10.86 18.53 13.09
N GLU A 194 -10.64 18.08 11.85
CA GLU A 194 -11.35 16.93 11.29
C GLU A 194 -11.00 15.65 12.04
N PHE A 195 -9.74 15.43 12.38
CA PHE A 195 -9.33 14.29 13.20
C PHE A 195 -10.12 14.21 14.50
N GLN A 196 -10.25 15.31 15.24
CA GLN A 196 -11.03 15.33 16.50
C GLN A 196 -12.52 15.08 16.25
N ARG A 197 -13.10 15.71 15.22
CA ARG A 197 -14.51 15.53 14.84
C ARG A 197 -14.82 14.07 14.48
N ILE A 198 -14.00 13.49 13.61
CA ILE A 198 -14.14 12.11 13.13
C ILE A 198 -13.90 11.11 14.25
N LYS A 199 -12.88 11.34 15.10
CA LYS A 199 -12.61 10.51 16.26
C LYS A 199 -13.79 10.47 17.22
N LYS A 200 -14.31 11.64 17.61
CA LYS A 200 -15.49 11.72 18.48
C LYS A 200 -16.70 10.97 17.88
N MET A 201 -17.02 11.26 16.62
CA MET A 201 -18.15 10.61 15.93
C MET A 201 -17.98 9.08 15.84
N ARG A 202 -16.77 8.61 15.54
CA ARG A 202 -16.48 7.16 15.48
C ARG A 202 -16.62 6.53 16.86
N ASP A 203 -16.01 7.11 17.88
CA ASP A 203 -15.97 6.55 19.23
C ASP A 203 -17.37 6.48 19.87
N GLU A 204 -18.23 7.49 19.65
CA GLU A 204 -19.64 7.47 20.10
C GLU A 204 -20.43 6.33 19.43
N LYS A 205 -20.27 6.15 18.12
CA LYS A 205 -20.97 5.11 17.36
C LYS A 205 -20.46 3.70 17.62
N LEU A 206 -19.15 3.55 17.87
CA LEU A 206 -18.58 2.27 18.27
C LEU A 206 -19.19 1.82 19.60
N LYS A 207 -19.28 2.71 20.60
CA LYS A 207 -19.91 2.40 21.90
C LYS A 207 -21.37 1.99 21.77
N GLU A 208 -22.13 2.64 20.90
CA GLU A 208 -23.54 2.29 20.65
C GLU A 208 -23.69 0.88 20.06
N LYS A 209 -22.76 0.47 19.19
CA LYS A 209 -22.87 -0.78 18.43
C LYS A 209 -22.00 -1.93 18.94
N GLU A 210 -21.14 -1.70 19.93
CA GLU A 210 -20.19 -2.68 20.46
C GLU A 210 -20.88 -4.00 20.83
N ARG A 211 -21.91 -3.91 21.68
CA ARG A 211 -22.71 -5.06 22.11
C ARG A 211 -23.42 -5.76 20.94
N TYR A 212 -23.87 -5.02 19.95
CA TYR A 212 -24.49 -5.59 18.75
C TYR A 212 -23.48 -6.40 17.94
N PHE A 213 -22.27 -5.87 17.72
CA PHE A 213 -21.23 -6.58 17.01
C PHE A 213 -20.74 -7.82 17.76
N GLU A 214 -20.61 -7.76 19.08
CA GLU A 214 -20.29 -8.93 19.92
C GLU A 214 -21.34 -10.04 19.75
N GLN A 215 -22.62 -9.70 19.85
CA GLN A 215 -23.71 -10.65 19.63
C GLN A 215 -23.68 -11.27 18.23
N MET A 216 -23.37 -10.48 17.20
CA MET A 216 -23.27 -10.98 15.83
C MET A 216 -22.06 -11.89 15.63
N CYS A 217 -20.91 -11.59 16.27
CA CYS A 217 -19.75 -12.47 16.29
C CYS A 217 -20.07 -13.81 16.98
N GLU A 218 -20.72 -13.79 18.13
CA GLU A 218 -21.14 -15.00 18.85
C GLU A 218 -22.12 -15.84 18.04
N LYS A 219 -23.11 -15.20 17.41
CA LYS A 219 -24.09 -15.86 16.54
C LYS A 219 -23.40 -16.48 15.31
N ALA A 220 -22.51 -15.74 14.66
CA ALA A 220 -21.73 -16.27 13.53
C ALA A 220 -20.88 -17.48 13.96
N ALA A 221 -20.20 -17.40 15.10
CA ALA A 221 -19.42 -18.50 15.65
C ALA A 221 -20.28 -19.75 15.91
N ALA A 222 -21.46 -19.56 16.51
CA ALA A 222 -22.38 -20.66 16.81
C ALA A 222 -22.90 -21.35 15.54
N GLU A 223 -23.28 -20.59 14.51
CA GLU A 223 -23.79 -21.14 13.25
C GLU A 223 -22.70 -21.85 12.44
N LEU A 224 -21.48 -21.30 12.39
CA LEU A 224 -20.34 -21.96 11.75
C LEU A 224 -19.96 -23.26 12.46
N LYS A 225 -19.99 -23.26 13.81
CA LYS A 225 -19.74 -24.47 14.61
C LYS A 225 -20.80 -25.55 14.37
N LYS A 226 -22.09 -25.20 14.30
CA LYS A 226 -23.17 -26.15 13.98
C LYS A 226 -23.00 -26.79 12.60
N ALA A 227 -22.43 -26.06 11.65
CA ALA A 227 -22.13 -26.54 10.31
C ALA A 227 -20.80 -27.30 10.21
N ASN A 228 -20.09 -27.54 11.32
CA ASN A 228 -18.76 -28.16 11.37
C ASN A 228 -17.70 -27.44 10.53
N ILE A 229 -17.81 -26.11 10.39
CA ILE A 229 -16.79 -25.31 9.71
C ILE A 229 -15.71 -24.92 10.73
N PRO A 230 -14.43 -25.27 10.49
CA PRO A 230 -13.36 -24.87 11.38
C PRO A 230 -13.11 -23.36 11.27
N VAL A 231 -13.00 -22.70 12.42
CA VAL A 231 -12.74 -21.26 12.51
C VAL A 231 -11.56 -21.04 13.44
N LEU A 232 -10.55 -20.31 12.97
CA LEU A 232 -9.36 -19.96 13.74
C LEU A 232 -9.62 -18.71 14.59
N SER A 233 -10.31 -17.71 14.03
CA SER A 233 -10.73 -16.53 14.79
C SER A 233 -11.93 -15.82 14.16
N ILE A 234 -12.73 -15.16 15.00
CA ILE A 234 -13.76 -14.20 14.59
C ILE A 234 -13.56 -12.94 15.42
N GLN A 235 -13.35 -11.81 14.75
CA GLN A 235 -13.06 -10.55 15.43
C GLN A 235 -13.75 -9.37 14.74
N GLY A 236 -14.20 -8.40 15.54
CA GLY A 236 -14.63 -7.11 15.04
C GLY A 236 -13.42 -6.28 14.61
N ARG A 237 -13.38 -5.87 13.33
CA ARG A 237 -12.37 -4.97 12.78
C ARG A 237 -12.94 -3.56 12.71
N ASN A 238 -12.37 -2.66 13.51
CA ASN A 238 -12.69 -1.23 13.44
C ASN A 238 -12.03 -0.59 12.21
N LYS A 239 -12.76 0.27 11.49
CA LYS A 239 -12.15 1.09 10.43
C LYS A 239 -11.24 2.17 11.04
N ARG A 240 -10.07 2.36 10.41
CA ARG A 240 -9.09 3.41 10.73
C ARG A 240 -9.69 4.81 10.49
N LEU A 241 -9.20 5.82 11.21
CA LEU A 241 -9.81 7.16 11.22
C LEU A 241 -9.77 7.84 9.86
N TYR A 242 -8.61 7.80 9.21
CA TYR A 242 -8.40 8.47 7.93
C TYR A 242 -9.22 7.82 6.80
N SER A 243 -9.27 6.49 6.75
CA SER A 243 -10.14 5.75 5.82
C SER A 243 -11.63 6.12 6.01
N PHE A 244 -12.07 6.30 7.27
CA PHE A 244 -13.43 6.75 7.55
C PHE A 244 -13.67 8.20 7.10
N TYR A 245 -12.71 9.09 7.33
CA TYR A 245 -12.74 10.47 6.83
C TYR A 245 -12.83 10.53 5.29
N GLN A 246 -11.97 9.81 4.57
CA GLN A 246 -12.01 9.76 3.10
C GLN A 246 -13.36 9.27 2.57
N LYS A 247 -13.97 8.29 3.24
CA LYS A 247 -15.29 7.79 2.86
C LYS A 247 -16.38 8.84 3.01
N LEU A 248 -16.31 9.68 4.05
CA LEU A 248 -17.25 10.78 4.27
C LEU A 248 -17.11 11.87 3.21
N LEU A 249 -15.90 12.11 2.71
CA LEU A 249 -15.68 13.09 1.63
C LEU A 249 -16.28 12.62 0.29
N ARG A 250 -16.16 11.34 -0.04
CA ARG A 250 -16.66 10.78 -1.33
C ARG A 250 -18.19 10.73 -1.41
N LYS A 251 -18.86 10.57 -0.27
CA LYS A 251 -20.31 10.61 -0.19
C LYS A 251 -20.69 12.01 0.26
N ASP A 252 -20.98 12.88 -0.71
CA ASP A 252 -21.49 14.24 -0.49
C ASP A 252 -22.37 14.26 0.77
N ASN A 253 -22.02 15.14 1.72
CA ASN A 253 -22.23 15.10 3.19
C ASN A 253 -23.65 14.78 3.73
N GLN A 254 -24.62 14.42 2.88
CA GLN A 254 -26.05 14.39 3.14
C GLN A 254 -26.70 13.00 3.25
N SER A 255 -25.99 11.89 3.06
CA SER A 255 -26.58 10.56 3.38
C SER A 255 -25.55 9.47 3.68
N THR A 256 -24.70 9.66 4.68
CA THR A 256 -23.88 8.56 5.15
C THR A 256 -24.71 7.62 6.01
N SER A 257 -25.29 6.60 5.38
CA SER A 257 -25.62 5.36 6.08
C SER A 257 -24.33 4.77 6.67
N ILE A 258 -24.24 4.83 8.00
CA ILE A 258 -23.06 4.67 8.88
C ILE A 258 -22.62 3.21 9.08
N TYR A 259 -23.24 2.26 8.37
CA TYR A 259 -23.13 0.82 8.59
C TYR A 259 -21.75 0.18 8.33
N ASP A 260 -20.73 0.98 8.07
CA ASP A 260 -19.41 0.52 7.66
C ASP A 260 -18.34 0.66 8.74
N LEU A 261 -18.67 1.11 9.96
CA LEU A 261 -17.66 1.40 10.98
C LEU A 261 -16.91 0.15 11.47
N VAL A 262 -17.58 -1.00 11.47
CA VAL A 262 -17.03 -2.28 11.90
C VAL A 262 -17.36 -3.33 10.85
N ALA A 263 -16.36 -4.13 10.51
CA ALA A 263 -16.54 -5.36 9.74
C ALA A 263 -16.21 -6.55 10.64
N ILE A 264 -16.93 -7.66 10.49
CA ILE A 264 -16.62 -8.90 11.20
C ILE A 264 -15.66 -9.71 10.33
N ARG A 265 -14.44 -9.90 10.81
CA ARG A 265 -13.41 -10.69 10.15
C ARG A 265 -13.47 -12.12 10.67
N ILE A 266 -13.54 -13.08 9.76
CA ILE A 266 -13.55 -14.52 10.04
C ILE A 266 -12.32 -15.12 9.36
N ILE A 267 -11.46 -15.75 10.17
CA ILE A 267 -10.26 -16.42 9.70
C ILE A 267 -10.48 -17.92 9.79
N VAL A 268 -10.30 -18.62 8.68
CA VAL A 268 -10.49 -20.06 8.54
C VAL A 268 -9.20 -20.76 8.08
N PRO A 269 -9.07 -22.08 8.21
CA PRO A 269 -7.85 -22.79 7.82
C PRO A 269 -7.67 -22.89 6.30
N THR A 270 -8.74 -23.21 5.55
CA THR A 270 -8.62 -23.51 4.12
C THR A 270 -9.48 -22.64 3.22
N LEU A 271 -9.16 -22.64 1.93
CA LEU A 271 -9.94 -21.97 0.90
C LEU A 271 -11.39 -22.49 0.83
N ALA A 272 -11.58 -23.81 0.95
CA ALA A 272 -12.91 -24.41 0.94
C ALA A 272 -13.76 -23.90 2.12
N ASP A 273 -13.14 -23.74 3.28
CA ASP A 273 -13.80 -23.20 4.48
C ASP A 273 -14.25 -21.74 4.28
N CYS A 274 -13.54 -20.94 3.47
CA CYS A 274 -13.95 -19.57 3.16
C CYS A 274 -15.32 -19.53 2.47
N TYR A 275 -15.48 -20.34 1.43
CA TYR A 275 -16.73 -20.41 0.66
C TYR A 275 -17.84 -21.13 1.45
N ALA A 276 -17.50 -22.15 2.23
CA ALA A 276 -18.45 -22.80 3.12
C ALA A 276 -18.99 -21.81 4.17
N ALA A 277 -18.11 -21.02 4.79
CA ALA A 277 -18.49 -20.00 5.75
C ALA A 277 -19.39 -18.95 5.08
N LEU A 278 -19.05 -18.48 3.88
CA LEU A 278 -19.89 -17.55 3.11
C LEU A 278 -21.31 -18.09 2.92
N GLY A 279 -21.44 -19.36 2.52
CA GLY A 279 -22.73 -20.02 2.33
C GLY A 279 -23.57 -20.11 3.61
N ILE A 280 -22.94 -20.46 4.74
CA ILE A 280 -23.61 -20.50 6.04
C ILE A 280 -24.07 -19.10 6.47
N LEU A 281 -23.22 -18.08 6.32
CA LEU A 281 -23.60 -16.71 6.64
C LEU A 281 -24.79 -16.25 5.78
N HIS A 282 -24.84 -16.59 4.49
CA HIS A 282 -25.95 -16.23 3.60
C HIS A 282 -27.24 -17.01 3.87
N LYS A 283 -27.14 -18.19 4.50
CA LYS A 283 -28.30 -18.93 5.02
C LYS A 283 -28.92 -18.24 6.24
N VAL A 284 -28.09 -17.65 7.09
CA VAL A 284 -28.51 -16.97 8.33
C VAL A 284 -28.97 -15.54 8.06
N TRP A 285 -28.23 -14.80 7.24
CA TRP A 285 -28.47 -13.40 6.93
C TRP A 285 -28.61 -13.17 5.43
N LYS A 286 -29.62 -12.39 5.04
CA LYS A 286 -29.90 -12.10 3.64
C LYS A 286 -28.82 -11.17 3.07
N PRO A 287 -28.10 -11.56 1.99
CA PRO A 287 -27.09 -10.70 1.39
C PRO A 287 -27.69 -9.51 0.63
N LEU A 288 -26.98 -8.38 0.65
CA LEU A 288 -27.29 -7.22 -0.17
C LEU A 288 -26.79 -7.48 -1.61
N LYS A 289 -27.69 -7.32 -2.59
CA LYS A 289 -27.34 -7.48 -4.01
C LYS A 289 -26.22 -6.50 -4.41
N GLY A 290 -25.24 -6.99 -5.17
CA GLY A 290 -24.09 -6.19 -5.62
C GLY A 290 -23.06 -5.85 -4.52
N ARG A 291 -23.20 -6.43 -3.33
CA ARG A 291 -22.27 -6.23 -2.19
C ARG A 291 -21.55 -7.52 -1.77
N ILE A 292 -21.43 -8.46 -2.70
CA ILE A 292 -20.61 -9.65 -2.56
C ILE A 292 -19.41 -9.44 -3.46
N LYS A 293 -18.20 -9.56 -2.93
CA LYS A 293 -16.96 -9.42 -3.68
C LYS A 293 -16.06 -10.59 -3.35
N ASP A 294 -15.65 -11.31 -4.39
CA ASP A 294 -14.73 -12.43 -4.27
C ASP A 294 -13.33 -11.98 -4.67
N TYR A 295 -12.59 -11.42 -3.70
CA TYR A 295 -11.18 -11.07 -3.93
C TYR A 295 -10.25 -12.28 -3.82
N ILE A 296 -10.78 -13.48 -3.55
CA ILE A 296 -9.96 -14.69 -3.59
C ILE A 296 -9.74 -15.10 -5.05
N SER A 297 -10.83 -15.20 -5.83
CA SER A 297 -10.74 -15.52 -7.25
C SER A 297 -10.22 -14.34 -8.09
N GLN A 298 -10.50 -13.11 -7.66
CA GLN A 298 -10.03 -11.88 -8.30
C GLN A 298 -9.23 -11.05 -7.30
N ALA A 299 -8.00 -11.49 -7.02
CA ALA A 299 -7.10 -10.78 -6.12
C ALA A 299 -6.89 -9.32 -6.57
N LYS A 300 -6.74 -8.42 -5.60
CA LYS A 300 -6.37 -7.04 -5.94
C LYS A 300 -4.90 -7.00 -6.41
N PRO A 301 -4.49 -5.96 -7.16
CA PRO A 301 -3.12 -5.82 -7.64
C PRO A 301 -2.03 -5.82 -6.56
N ASN A 302 -2.39 -5.48 -5.32
CA ASN A 302 -1.48 -5.51 -4.17
C ASN A 302 -1.50 -6.85 -3.42
N GLY A 303 -1.92 -7.93 -4.08
CA GLY A 303 -1.99 -9.28 -3.51
C GLY A 303 -3.19 -9.52 -2.58
N TYR A 304 -4.01 -8.50 -2.26
CA TYR A 304 -5.08 -8.66 -1.28
C TYR A 304 -6.15 -9.67 -1.71
N GLN A 305 -6.35 -10.68 -0.85
CA GLN A 305 -7.38 -11.72 -1.00
C GLN A 305 -8.32 -11.80 0.22
N SER A 306 -9.63 -11.85 -0.04
CA SER A 306 -10.69 -12.09 0.95
C SER A 306 -12.07 -12.15 0.27
N LEU A 307 -13.01 -12.91 0.84
CA LEU A 307 -14.43 -12.79 0.50
C LEU A 307 -15.05 -11.66 1.32
N HIS A 308 -15.65 -10.69 0.66
CA HIS A 308 -16.41 -9.62 1.31
C HIS A 308 -17.89 -9.83 1.03
N THR A 309 -18.71 -9.79 2.07
CA THR A 309 -20.15 -9.77 1.89
C THR A 309 -20.82 -8.81 2.84
N THR A 310 -21.73 -8.02 2.31
CA THR A 310 -22.62 -7.18 3.12
C THR A 310 -24.00 -7.83 3.22
N VAL A 311 -24.51 -7.99 4.43
CA VAL A 311 -25.78 -8.66 4.73
C VAL A 311 -26.70 -7.78 5.58
N PHE A 312 -28.00 -8.07 5.56
CA PHE A 312 -28.95 -7.55 6.52
C PHE A 312 -28.86 -8.36 7.80
N GLY A 313 -28.28 -7.76 8.85
CA GLY A 313 -28.20 -8.30 10.18
C GLY A 313 -29.52 -8.23 10.94
N ASP A 314 -29.47 -8.66 12.20
CA ASP A 314 -30.62 -8.64 13.09
C ASP A 314 -31.05 -7.19 13.36
N GLY A 315 -32.35 -6.91 13.42
CA GLY A 315 -32.87 -5.54 13.61
C GLY A 315 -32.76 -4.62 12.38
N GLY A 316 -32.40 -5.16 11.20
CA GLY A 316 -32.34 -4.40 9.94
C GLY A 316 -31.03 -3.62 9.75
N GLU A 317 -30.10 -3.75 10.69
CA GLU A 317 -28.76 -3.18 10.62
C GLU A 317 -27.92 -3.88 9.54
N ILE A 318 -27.10 -3.11 8.83
CA ILE A 318 -26.22 -3.68 7.79
C ILE A 318 -24.89 -4.13 8.42
N LEU A 319 -24.45 -5.33 8.06
CA LEU A 319 -23.21 -5.95 8.53
C LEU A 319 -22.30 -6.30 7.35
N GLU A 320 -21.00 -6.04 7.50
CA GLU A 320 -19.97 -6.47 6.55
C GLU A 320 -19.16 -7.62 7.15
N PHE A 321 -19.11 -8.76 6.46
CA PHE A 321 -18.23 -9.88 6.80
C PHE A 321 -17.05 -9.94 5.84
N GLN A 322 -15.86 -10.21 6.38
CA GLN A 322 -14.62 -10.47 5.65
C GLN A 322 -14.14 -11.87 6.00
N ILE A 323 -14.06 -12.76 5.03
CA ILE A 323 -13.67 -14.16 5.24
C ILE A 323 -12.39 -14.42 4.46
N ARG A 324 -11.40 -15.04 5.10
CA ARG A 324 -10.11 -15.37 4.47
C ARG A 324 -9.36 -16.44 5.26
N THR A 325 -8.33 -17.01 4.65
CA THR A 325 -7.43 -17.94 5.34
C THR A 325 -6.46 -17.22 6.26
N GLN A 326 -5.73 -17.96 7.10
CA GLN A 326 -4.64 -17.39 7.91
C GLN A 326 -3.53 -16.79 7.03
N GLU A 327 -3.13 -17.48 5.96
CA GLU A 327 -2.13 -17.00 5.00
C GLU A 327 -2.58 -15.70 4.32
N MET A 328 -3.80 -15.67 3.79
CA MET A 328 -4.39 -14.45 3.21
C MET A 328 -4.54 -13.32 4.24
N HIS A 329 -4.70 -13.64 5.53
CA HIS A 329 -4.72 -12.63 6.58
C HIS A 329 -3.35 -12.00 6.76
N GLU A 330 -2.30 -12.81 6.85
CA GLU A 330 -0.92 -12.35 7.02
C GLU A 330 -0.47 -11.51 5.82
N GLU A 331 -0.74 -11.98 4.60
CA GLU A 331 -0.46 -11.23 3.37
C GLU A 331 -1.22 -9.91 3.31
N ALA A 332 -2.47 -9.86 3.77
CA ALA A 332 -3.24 -8.63 3.75
C ALA A 332 -2.84 -7.59 4.82
N GLU A 333 -2.21 -8.00 5.92
CA GLU A 333 -1.73 -7.06 6.95
C GLU A 333 -0.28 -6.65 6.69
N PHE A 334 0.57 -7.58 6.24
CA PHE A 334 2.02 -7.38 6.12
C PHE A 334 2.54 -7.34 4.68
N GLY A 335 1.73 -7.70 3.68
CA GLY A 335 2.05 -7.61 2.25
C GLY A 335 3.32 -8.38 1.88
N VAL A 336 4.21 -7.70 1.15
CA VAL A 336 5.54 -8.23 0.77
C VAL A 336 6.36 -8.76 1.95
N ALA A 337 6.10 -8.31 3.18
CA ALA A 337 6.81 -8.81 4.36
C ALA A 337 6.31 -10.18 4.83
N ALA A 338 5.04 -10.53 4.55
CA ALA A 338 4.47 -11.84 4.90
C ALA A 338 5.17 -12.97 4.13
N HIS A 339 5.48 -12.73 2.85
CA HIS A 339 6.16 -13.70 2.01
C HIS A 339 7.53 -14.11 2.59
N TRP A 340 8.25 -13.21 3.28
CA TRP A 340 9.57 -13.52 3.85
C TRP A 340 9.47 -14.33 5.15
N HIS A 341 8.31 -14.32 5.80
CA HIS A 341 8.06 -15.14 6.98
C HIS A 341 8.01 -16.64 6.66
N TYR A 342 7.71 -17.02 5.41
CA TYR A 342 7.50 -18.42 4.99
C TYR A 342 8.69 -19.06 4.27
N ASP A 343 9.75 -18.30 3.98
CA ASP A 343 10.82 -18.73 3.08
C ASP A 343 11.98 -19.45 3.80
N GLU A 344 11.67 -20.50 4.55
CA GLU A 344 12.66 -21.52 4.99
C GLU A 344 12.90 -22.59 3.91
N ARG A 345 12.22 -22.50 2.75
CA ARG A 345 12.28 -23.53 1.68
C ARG A 345 12.64 -22.99 0.29
N GLY A 346 13.27 -21.82 0.20
CA GLY A 346 13.84 -21.31 -1.05
C GLY A 346 12.83 -21.17 -2.19
N ARG A 347 11.57 -20.82 -1.89
CA ARG A 347 10.58 -20.54 -2.94
C ARG A 347 10.62 -19.04 -3.24
N HIS A 348 11.47 -18.71 -4.22
CA HIS A 348 11.58 -17.40 -4.85
C HIS A 348 10.28 -16.58 -4.87
N MET A 349 10.40 -15.30 -4.46
CA MET A 349 9.45 -14.20 -4.61
C MET A 349 8.44 -14.38 -5.75
N PRO A 350 7.17 -13.96 -5.56
CA PRO A 350 6.33 -13.58 -6.68
C PRO A 350 6.99 -12.39 -7.42
N LYS A 351 7.71 -12.68 -8.52
CA LYS A 351 8.39 -11.69 -9.37
C LYS A 351 7.46 -10.55 -9.85
N GLN A 352 6.14 -10.69 -9.75
CA GLN A 352 5.17 -9.70 -10.22
C GLN A 352 5.04 -8.47 -9.29
N GLU A 353 5.22 -8.60 -7.97
CA GLU A 353 4.97 -7.48 -7.04
C GLU A 353 6.09 -6.42 -7.01
N ILE A 354 7.26 -6.71 -7.60
CA ILE A 354 8.41 -5.79 -7.67
C ILE A 354 8.60 -5.22 -9.09
N LYS A 355 7.97 -5.83 -10.10
CA LYS A 355 8.09 -5.38 -11.50
C LYS A 355 7.72 -3.91 -11.68
N TRP A 356 6.64 -3.45 -11.07
CA TRP A 356 6.23 -2.05 -11.17
C TRP A 356 7.25 -1.08 -10.53
N ALA A 357 7.92 -1.50 -9.45
CA ALA A 357 8.96 -0.68 -8.81
C ALA A 357 10.22 -0.61 -9.69
N GLN A 358 10.58 -1.72 -10.34
CA GLN A 358 11.65 -1.78 -11.33
C GLN A 358 11.32 -0.95 -12.58
N GLU A 359 10.12 -1.09 -13.14
CA GLU A 359 9.65 -0.32 -14.29
C GLU A 359 9.65 1.19 -13.99
N LEU A 360 9.19 1.60 -12.80
CA LEU A 360 9.26 3.02 -12.40
C LEU A 360 10.69 3.50 -12.20
N ALA A 361 11.58 2.68 -11.63
CA ALA A 361 12.99 3.03 -11.48
C ALA A 361 13.71 3.16 -12.84
N GLU A 362 13.35 2.32 -13.81
CA GLU A 362 13.84 2.35 -15.19
C GLU A 362 13.31 3.57 -15.95
N ILE A 363 11.99 3.81 -15.91
CA ILE A 363 11.34 4.99 -16.49
C ILE A 363 11.97 6.28 -15.94
N GLN A 364 12.41 6.29 -14.67
CA GLN A 364 13.05 7.46 -14.07
C GLN A 364 14.50 7.70 -14.47
N LYS A 365 15.25 6.69 -14.92
CA LYS A 365 16.60 6.91 -15.45
C LYS A 365 16.57 7.80 -16.70
N ASP A 366 15.49 7.74 -17.47
CA ASP A 366 15.32 8.50 -18.72
C ASP A 366 14.68 9.89 -18.53
N ILE A 367 13.97 10.15 -17.42
CA ILE A 367 13.18 11.38 -17.17
C ILE A 367 14.00 12.57 -16.65
N LEU A 368 15.29 12.38 -16.36
CA LEU A 368 16.19 13.40 -15.79
C LEU A 368 16.38 14.68 -16.62
N THR A 369 15.75 14.80 -17.80
CA THR A 369 15.84 15.99 -18.65
C THR A 369 14.61 16.90 -18.65
N LYS A 370 13.44 16.51 -18.11
CA LYS A 370 12.22 17.35 -18.17
C LYS A 370 11.38 17.31 -16.90
N LEU A 371 11.37 18.44 -16.18
CA LEU A 371 10.53 18.69 -14.98
C LEU A 371 9.01 18.53 -15.26
N ALA A 372 8.56 18.71 -16.50
CA ALA A 372 7.15 18.67 -16.88
C ALA A 372 6.52 17.26 -16.84
N ASP A 373 7.31 16.20 -17.01
CA ASP A 373 6.80 14.82 -17.05
C ASP A 373 6.53 14.26 -15.64
N LEU A 374 7.11 14.88 -14.61
CA LEU A 374 7.00 14.44 -13.22
C LEU A 374 5.69 14.85 -12.54
N ASP A 375 5.10 15.98 -12.91
CA ASP A 375 3.77 16.36 -12.40
C ASP A 375 2.68 15.44 -12.99
N GLU A 376 2.84 14.96 -14.22
CA GLU A 376 1.97 13.93 -14.81
C GLU A 376 2.09 12.58 -14.06
N ILE A 377 3.32 12.17 -13.67
CA ILE A 377 3.55 10.95 -12.88
C ILE A 377 2.97 11.06 -11.47
N LYS A 378 3.07 12.22 -10.80
CA LYS A 378 2.44 12.42 -9.49
C LYS A 378 0.93 12.23 -9.56
N VAL A 379 0.29 12.82 -10.57
CA VAL A 379 -1.15 12.72 -10.77
C VAL A 379 -1.55 11.25 -10.99
N ASP A 380 -0.82 10.52 -11.83
CA ASP A 380 -1.08 9.10 -12.09
C ASP A 380 -0.84 8.19 -10.86
N PHE A 381 0.18 8.49 -10.05
CA PHE A 381 0.60 7.69 -8.90
C PHE A 381 -0.29 7.90 -7.66
N LEU A 382 -0.72 9.15 -7.42
CA LEU A 382 -1.44 9.57 -6.20
C LEU A 382 -2.96 9.49 -6.31
N GLN A 383 -3.51 9.36 -7.52
CA GLN A 383 -4.94 9.16 -7.71
C GLN A 383 -5.39 7.84 -7.08
N SER A 384 -6.62 7.80 -6.55
CA SER A 384 -7.24 6.51 -6.20
C SER A 384 -7.20 5.62 -7.44
N ARG A 385 -7.14 4.31 -7.27
CA ARG A 385 -7.13 3.39 -8.42
C ARG A 385 -8.47 2.68 -8.57
N ILE A 386 -8.80 2.35 -9.80
CA ILE A 386 -9.94 1.53 -10.20
C ILE A 386 -9.41 0.22 -10.78
N PHE A 387 -10.12 -0.86 -10.50
CA PHE A 387 -9.83 -2.17 -11.06
C PHE A 387 -10.85 -2.48 -12.13
N VAL A 388 -10.37 -2.71 -13.34
CA VAL A 388 -11.17 -3.04 -14.52
C VAL A 388 -10.72 -4.39 -15.07
N PHE A 389 -11.61 -5.08 -15.78
CA PHE A 389 -11.41 -6.45 -16.20
C PHE A 389 -11.29 -6.56 -17.72
N THR A 390 -10.43 -7.46 -18.18
CA THR A 390 -10.49 -7.93 -19.58
C THR A 390 -11.68 -8.88 -19.75
N PRO A 391 -12.17 -9.13 -20.98
CA PRO A 391 -13.20 -10.14 -21.24
C PRO A 391 -12.78 -11.56 -20.82
N GLN A 392 -11.47 -11.80 -20.71
CA GLN A 392 -10.88 -13.06 -20.25
C GLN A 392 -10.83 -13.17 -18.72
N GLY A 393 -11.09 -12.08 -17.99
CA GLY A 393 -11.12 -12.03 -16.53
C GLY A 393 -9.84 -11.53 -15.87
N ASP A 394 -8.85 -11.06 -16.64
CA ASP A 394 -7.63 -10.46 -16.09
C ASP A 394 -7.94 -9.11 -15.45
N VAL A 395 -7.34 -8.84 -14.30
CA VAL A 395 -7.54 -7.59 -13.55
C VAL A 395 -6.46 -6.58 -13.96
N ILE A 396 -6.90 -5.40 -14.39
CA ILE A 396 -6.04 -4.29 -14.78
C ILE A 396 -6.21 -3.13 -13.79
N ASP A 397 -5.08 -2.59 -13.33
CA ASP A 397 -5.01 -1.48 -12.39
C ASP A 397 -4.82 -0.15 -13.11
N LEU A 398 -5.79 0.76 -12.98
CA LEU A 398 -5.75 2.09 -13.60
C LEU A 398 -6.06 3.19 -12.57
N PRO A 399 -5.55 4.42 -12.77
CA PRO A 399 -6.03 5.59 -12.03
C PRO A 399 -7.54 5.79 -12.14
N GLU A 400 -8.16 6.30 -11.08
CA GLU A 400 -9.55 6.75 -11.05
C GLU A 400 -9.75 7.86 -12.08
N GLY A 401 -10.81 7.73 -12.89
CA GLY A 401 -11.07 8.61 -14.02
C GLY A 401 -10.32 8.23 -15.30
N SER A 402 -9.61 7.09 -15.33
CA SER A 402 -9.05 6.53 -16.57
C SER A 402 -10.13 6.18 -17.58
N SER A 403 -9.76 6.27 -18.85
CA SER A 403 -10.62 6.02 -20.01
C SER A 403 -10.32 4.66 -20.66
N PRO A 404 -11.19 4.15 -21.55
CA PRO A 404 -10.88 2.98 -22.37
C PRO A 404 -9.57 3.08 -23.15
N VAL A 405 -9.14 4.29 -23.53
CA VAL A 405 -7.85 4.49 -24.22
C VAL A 405 -6.68 4.23 -23.27
N ASP A 406 -6.78 4.65 -22.02
CA ASP A 406 -5.79 4.33 -20.98
C ASP A 406 -5.68 2.82 -20.77
N PHE A 407 -6.81 2.12 -20.72
CA PHE A 407 -6.86 0.66 -20.64
C PHE A 407 -6.21 -0.02 -21.85
N ALA A 408 -6.48 0.46 -23.07
CA ALA A 408 -5.89 -0.07 -24.29
C ALA A 408 -4.36 0.02 -24.29
N TYR A 409 -3.81 1.18 -23.91
CA TYR A 409 -2.35 1.37 -23.79
C TYR A 409 -1.72 0.58 -22.64
N HIS A 410 -2.49 0.30 -21.59
CA HIS A 410 -2.02 -0.56 -20.49
C HIS A 410 -1.89 -2.01 -20.92
N ILE A 411 -2.80 -2.53 -21.75
CA ILE A 411 -2.68 -3.90 -22.28
C ILE A 411 -1.47 -4.00 -23.23
N HIS A 412 -1.41 -3.14 -24.25
CA HIS A 412 -0.32 -3.14 -25.20
C HIS A 412 -0.31 -1.86 -26.03
N THR A 413 0.88 -1.32 -26.35
CA THR A 413 1.01 -0.10 -27.18
C THR A 413 0.30 -0.23 -28.53
N GLU A 414 0.39 -1.39 -29.19
CA GLU A 414 -0.28 -1.63 -30.49
C GLU A 414 -1.82 -1.61 -30.36
N ILE A 415 -2.37 -2.08 -29.24
CA ILE A 415 -3.82 -2.05 -28.99
C ILE A 415 -4.26 -0.61 -28.77
N GLY A 416 -3.49 0.18 -28.02
CA GLY A 416 -3.70 1.61 -27.86
C GLY A 416 -3.67 2.38 -29.18
N ASP A 417 -2.63 2.15 -30.00
CA ASP A 417 -2.45 2.85 -31.29
C ASP A 417 -3.55 2.53 -32.31
N LYS A 418 -4.09 1.29 -32.26
CA LYS A 418 -5.14 0.81 -33.16
C LYS A 418 -6.55 0.89 -32.58
N CYS A 419 -6.71 1.34 -31.33
CA CYS A 419 -8.01 1.47 -30.67
C CYS A 419 -8.95 2.32 -31.54
N SER A 420 -10.16 1.86 -31.85
CA SER A 420 -11.16 2.60 -32.63
C SER A 420 -12.46 2.82 -31.85
N GLY A 421 -12.76 1.94 -30.92
CA GLY A 421 -13.90 2.03 -30.01
C GLY A 421 -13.70 1.15 -28.78
N ALA A 422 -14.63 1.23 -27.85
CA ALA A 422 -14.62 0.39 -26.66
C ALA A 422 -16.03 -0.07 -26.29
N MET A 423 -16.10 -1.24 -25.69
CA MET A 423 -17.29 -1.80 -25.09
C MET A 423 -17.04 -2.00 -23.59
N VAL A 424 -17.92 -1.49 -22.76
CA VAL A 424 -17.83 -1.61 -21.30
C VAL A 424 -19.09 -2.32 -20.81
N ASN A 425 -18.92 -3.44 -20.12
CA ASN A 425 -20.02 -4.31 -19.66
C ASN A 425 -21.02 -4.62 -20.78
N GLU A 426 -20.50 -5.07 -21.94
CA GLU A 426 -21.26 -5.44 -23.15
C GLU A 426 -22.01 -4.27 -23.83
N LYS A 427 -21.72 -3.02 -23.45
CA LYS A 427 -22.32 -1.82 -24.07
C LYS A 427 -21.27 -0.95 -24.73
N TYR A 428 -21.54 -0.52 -25.97
CA TYR A 428 -20.69 0.45 -26.65
C TYR A 428 -20.66 1.77 -25.88
N VAL A 429 -19.45 2.25 -25.59
CA VAL A 429 -19.23 3.52 -24.89
C VAL A 429 -18.31 4.43 -25.70
N SER A 430 -18.37 5.72 -25.40
CA SER A 430 -17.40 6.67 -25.93
C SER A 430 -16.02 6.42 -25.33
N LEU A 431 -14.95 6.66 -26.10
CA LEU A 431 -13.57 6.49 -25.65
C LEU A 431 -13.16 7.45 -24.53
N ASN A 432 -13.91 8.52 -24.28
CA ASN A 432 -13.69 9.46 -23.17
C ASN A 432 -14.51 9.11 -21.91
N THR A 433 -15.25 8.00 -21.92
CA THR A 433 -16.04 7.56 -20.75
C THR A 433 -15.09 7.21 -19.61
N GLU A 434 -15.33 7.74 -18.41
CA GLU A 434 -14.57 7.36 -17.23
C GLU A 434 -14.94 5.93 -16.81
N LEU A 435 -13.92 5.07 -16.70
CA LEU A 435 -14.08 3.70 -16.25
C LEU A 435 -14.37 3.64 -14.75
N GLN A 436 -15.16 2.66 -14.35
CA GLN A 436 -15.50 2.40 -12.95
C GLN A 436 -14.90 1.09 -12.47
N ASN A 437 -14.66 1.02 -11.17
CA ASN A 437 -14.16 -0.19 -10.54
C ASN A 437 -15.18 -1.34 -10.68
N GLY A 438 -14.81 -2.42 -11.36
CA GLY A 438 -15.71 -3.52 -11.68
C GLY A 438 -15.99 -3.69 -13.17
N ASP A 439 -15.69 -2.69 -13.99
CA ASP A 439 -16.04 -2.69 -15.40
C ASP A 439 -15.25 -3.73 -16.19
N VAL A 440 -15.95 -4.50 -17.04
CA VAL A 440 -15.33 -5.35 -18.06
C VAL A 440 -15.18 -4.54 -19.33
N VAL A 441 -13.93 -4.33 -19.77
CA VAL A 441 -13.58 -3.46 -20.89
C VAL A 441 -13.05 -4.28 -22.06
N GLU A 442 -13.70 -4.17 -23.21
CA GLU A 442 -13.24 -4.74 -24.48
C GLU A 442 -12.87 -3.61 -25.44
N ILE A 443 -11.65 -3.68 -25.99
CA ILE A 443 -11.15 -2.69 -26.95
C ILE A 443 -11.36 -3.18 -28.37
N ILE A 444 -12.02 -2.35 -29.17
CA ILE A 444 -12.23 -2.61 -30.58
C ILE A 444 -11.07 -1.97 -31.33
N MET A 445 -10.35 -2.77 -32.12
CA MET A 445 -9.21 -2.30 -32.90
C MET A 445 -9.57 -2.13 -34.37
N ASP A 446 -9.09 -1.05 -34.98
CA ASP A 446 -9.02 -0.90 -36.43
C ASP A 446 -7.60 -1.21 -36.92
N LYS A 447 -7.44 -2.31 -37.65
CA LYS A 447 -6.15 -2.76 -38.19
C LYS A 447 -5.54 -1.77 -39.20
N ASN A 448 -6.36 -0.92 -39.84
CA ASN A 448 -5.92 0.06 -40.82
C ASN A 448 -5.49 1.39 -40.19
N ARG A 449 -5.71 1.56 -38.89
CA ARG A 449 -5.33 2.77 -38.18
C ARG A 449 -3.82 2.86 -38.06
N LYS A 450 -3.26 3.95 -38.61
CA LYS A 450 -1.80 4.18 -38.66
C LYS A 450 -1.25 4.91 -37.44
N ALA A 451 -2.09 5.67 -36.73
CA ALA A 451 -1.68 6.47 -35.58
C ALA A 451 -2.86 6.73 -34.62
N PRO A 452 -2.59 6.96 -33.33
CA PRO A 452 -3.61 7.34 -32.34
C PRO A 452 -4.16 8.75 -32.61
N ASN A 453 -5.39 9.02 -32.12
CA ASN A 453 -6.00 10.35 -32.24
C ASN A 453 -5.36 11.27 -31.20
N GLN A 454 -4.97 12.46 -31.63
CA GLN A 454 -4.32 13.45 -30.79
C GLN A 454 -5.28 14.09 -29.79
N GLU A 455 -6.58 14.17 -30.11
CA GLU A 455 -7.63 14.67 -29.22
C GLU A 455 -7.79 13.81 -27.96
N TRP A 456 -7.25 12.59 -27.96
CA TRP A 456 -7.27 11.74 -26.77
C TRP A 456 -6.45 12.33 -25.61
N LEU A 457 -5.45 13.17 -25.90
CA LEU A 457 -4.64 13.87 -24.88
C LEU A 457 -5.49 14.70 -23.91
N ASP A 458 -6.68 15.11 -24.31
CA ASP A 458 -7.58 15.95 -23.50
C ASP A 458 -8.23 15.16 -22.35
N PHE A 459 -8.39 13.84 -22.50
CA PHE A 459 -9.09 13.01 -21.52
C PHE A 459 -8.29 11.84 -20.97
N VAL A 460 -7.24 11.35 -21.67
CA VAL A 460 -6.41 10.27 -21.12
C VAL A 460 -5.72 10.70 -19.82
N LYS A 461 -5.67 9.79 -18.86
CA LYS A 461 -5.09 10.08 -17.54
C LYS A 461 -3.65 9.60 -17.43
N THR A 462 -3.36 8.42 -17.97
CA THR A 462 -2.11 7.70 -17.73
C THR A 462 -0.93 8.31 -18.47
N HIS A 463 0.22 8.34 -17.80
CA HIS A 463 1.47 8.82 -18.40
C HIS A 463 1.88 7.99 -19.62
N THR A 464 1.68 6.67 -19.56
CA THR A 464 1.99 5.74 -20.66
C THR A 464 1.21 6.11 -21.91
N ALA A 465 -0.12 6.28 -21.81
CA ALA A 465 -0.95 6.68 -22.95
C ALA A 465 -0.54 8.07 -23.48
N LYS A 466 -0.38 9.07 -22.59
CA LYS A 466 0.04 10.42 -22.98
C LYS A 466 1.38 10.43 -23.72
N SER A 467 2.37 9.72 -23.20
CA SER A 467 3.70 9.64 -23.78
C SER A 467 3.69 9.01 -25.17
N HIS A 468 2.97 7.91 -25.36
CA HIS A 468 2.83 7.26 -26.67
C HIS A 468 2.10 8.16 -27.69
N ILE A 469 0.99 8.79 -27.30
CA ILE A 469 0.23 9.69 -28.19
C ILE A 469 1.07 10.93 -28.57
N LYS A 470 1.80 11.53 -27.62
CA LYS A 470 2.75 12.64 -27.85
C LYS A 470 3.91 12.21 -28.77
N ALA A 471 4.46 11.01 -28.59
CA ALA A 471 5.54 10.49 -29.43
C ALA A 471 5.09 10.27 -30.89
N ALA A 472 3.88 9.76 -31.09
CA ALA A 472 3.30 9.60 -32.42
C ALA A 472 3.12 10.94 -33.16
N LYS A 473 2.78 12.02 -32.43
CA LYS A 473 2.70 13.39 -32.97
C LYS A 473 4.04 13.86 -33.53
N ASN A 474 5.11 13.68 -32.77
CA ASN A 474 6.45 14.11 -33.16
C ASN A 474 6.95 13.33 -34.37
N LYS A 475 6.67 12.02 -34.43
CA LYS A 475 7.03 11.16 -35.56
C LYS A 475 6.33 11.59 -36.86
N SER A 476 5.02 11.86 -36.80
CA SER A 476 4.25 12.41 -37.92
C SER A 476 4.78 13.76 -38.41
N LEU A 477 5.24 14.62 -37.50
CA LEU A 477 5.82 15.93 -37.84
C LEU A 477 7.19 15.79 -38.52
N THR A 478 8.06 14.93 -37.97
CA THR A 478 9.38 14.66 -38.58
C THR A 478 9.29 13.95 -39.92
N ASP A 479 8.35 13.02 -40.09
CA ASP A 479 8.13 12.32 -41.36
C ASP A 479 7.54 13.28 -42.41
N TRP A 480 6.66 14.20 -42.01
CA TRP A 480 6.19 15.29 -42.87
C TRP A 480 7.34 16.23 -43.28
N ILE A 481 8.16 16.71 -42.33
CA ILE A 481 9.32 17.58 -42.63
C ILE A 481 10.32 16.87 -43.57
N LYS A 482 10.61 15.58 -43.36
CA LYS A 482 11.46 14.77 -44.25
C LYS A 482 10.86 14.56 -45.63
N SER A 483 9.53 14.56 -45.77
CA SER A 483 8.84 14.44 -47.06
C SER A 483 8.82 15.74 -47.87
N VAL A 484 8.94 16.89 -47.19
CA VAL A 484 8.87 18.23 -47.80
C VAL A 484 10.26 18.80 -48.11
N LEU A 485 11.31 18.35 -47.42
CA LEU A 485 12.69 18.73 -47.73
C LEU A 485 13.23 17.95 -48.93
N PRO A 486 13.86 18.60 -49.93
CA PRO A 486 14.45 17.90 -51.06
C PRO A 486 15.57 16.98 -50.56
N LYS A 487 15.52 15.71 -50.99
CA LYS A 487 16.60 14.75 -50.76
C LYS A 487 17.88 15.33 -51.39
N LYS A 488 18.90 15.60 -50.56
CA LYS A 488 20.26 15.89 -51.05
C LYS A 488 20.91 14.62 -51.58
#